data_AF-J9EFS1-F1
#
_entry.id   AF-J9EFS1-F1
#
_cell.length_a   1.000
_cell.length_b   1.000
_cell.length_c   1.000
_cell.angle_alpha   90.00
_cell.angle_beta   90.00
_cell.angle_gamma   90.00
#
_symmetry.space_group_name_H-M   'P 1'
#
loop_
_entity.id
_entity.type
_entity.pdbx_description
1 polymer ?
#
loop_
_entity_poly.entity_id
_entity_poly.type
_entity_poly.pdbx_seq_one_letter_code
_entity_poly.pdbx_strand_id
1 'polypeptide(L)'
;MLQYNFYDLVVNNPVEGLHMLEDNRIHITSLDKISIIAYVSNDKSAIDYFLVHPVGMGGNYYGFSLPGHSTITLYFIPLGATNKTISQSHGVHNVSIKLRKNNKIQTLKQSMKAGSLWQYTTFVQETISIWIHDQLNSTITKRVRSKVRTTLSDETARLLVIASVWNISVLGIKKKDFGSFMPTPMIVDQCAKLTTLAYYPINSAFASNALFTSPSDLCPKEMINIKTNITESNLLSMEWNKSAEQISLKGKVSKKMFAITSETTIMNIVHYGGNEGMFIHEIPAYSQWVNGDSSVVVPKGSQATLYVLADDYGREATMEGFEYPYFESVDDVSPDFSLFLYTRRLNAGIYRVGIDQELGGRYIAILIAELSGATIGYVAAINRMFHSFIKFACLMMREYDMKSLPLHFLSED
;
A
#
# COMPACT_ATOMS: atom_id res chain seq x y z
N MET A 1 -7.60 -17.12 -16.73
CA MET A 1 -7.41 -15.64 -16.64
C MET A 1 -8.64 -14.95 -17.19
N LEU A 2 -9.34 -14.19 -16.36
CA LEU A 2 -10.40 -13.29 -16.81
C LEU A 2 -9.80 -11.88 -16.90
N GLN A 3 -9.92 -11.25 -18.07
CA GLN A 3 -9.58 -9.84 -18.27
C GLN A 3 -10.89 -9.09 -18.47
N TYR A 4 -11.19 -8.16 -17.57
CA TYR A 4 -12.38 -7.32 -17.69
C TYR A 4 -11.98 -5.92 -18.11
N ASN A 5 -12.33 -5.53 -19.35
CA ASN A 5 -12.11 -4.18 -19.85
C ASN A 5 -13.38 -3.36 -19.64
N PHE A 6 -13.26 -2.27 -18.90
CA PHE A 6 -14.39 -1.38 -18.66
C PHE A 6 -14.33 -0.16 -19.56
N TYR A 7 -15.44 0.12 -20.21
CA TYR A 7 -15.69 1.30 -21.03
C TYR A 7 -16.76 2.16 -20.34
N ASP A 8 -16.63 3.48 -20.42
CA ASP A 8 -17.67 4.45 -20.03
C ASP A 8 -18.04 4.60 -18.53
N LEU A 9 -17.06 4.43 -17.63
CA LEU A 9 -17.23 4.84 -16.23
C LEU A 9 -17.10 6.37 -16.10
N VAL A 10 -18.18 7.05 -15.72
CA VAL A 10 -18.19 8.50 -15.47
C VAL A 10 -18.00 8.74 -13.98
N VAL A 11 -16.85 9.28 -13.59
CA VAL A 11 -16.69 9.90 -12.27
C VAL A 11 -17.10 11.37 -12.43
N ASN A 12 -18.00 11.85 -11.58
CA ASN A 12 -18.43 13.25 -11.61
C ASN A 12 -17.22 14.19 -11.60
N ASN A 13 -17.34 15.36 -12.25
CA ASN A 13 -16.27 16.36 -12.30
C ASN A 13 -15.67 16.58 -10.90
N PRO A 14 -14.33 16.66 -10.77
CA PRO A 14 -13.69 16.89 -9.49
C PRO A 14 -14.16 18.23 -8.92
N VAL A 15 -15.08 18.17 -7.97
CA VAL A 15 -15.44 19.32 -7.14
C VAL A 15 -14.38 19.39 -6.04
N GLU A 16 -13.81 20.58 -5.82
CA GLU A 16 -12.87 20.79 -4.72
C GLU A 16 -13.50 20.34 -3.39
N GLY A 17 -12.79 19.50 -2.64
CA GLY A 17 -13.25 19.00 -1.35
C GLY A 17 -13.78 17.57 -1.38
N LEU A 18 -14.58 17.24 -0.37
CA LEU A 18 -15.04 15.88 -0.08
C LEU A 18 -16.47 15.69 -0.55
N HIS A 19 -16.72 14.69 -1.41
CA HIS A 19 -18.05 14.40 -1.94
C HIS A 19 -18.28 12.90 -2.12
N MET A 20 -19.54 12.50 -2.24
CA MET A 20 -19.94 11.12 -2.46
C MET A 20 -20.08 10.87 -3.97
N LEU A 21 -19.57 9.74 -4.44
CA LEU A 21 -19.66 9.30 -5.82
C LEU A 21 -20.78 8.26 -6.01
N GLU A 22 -21.22 8.09 -7.25
CA GLU A 22 -22.03 6.95 -7.64
C GLU A 22 -21.23 5.64 -7.50
N ASP A 23 -21.92 4.57 -7.14
CA ASP A 23 -21.27 3.29 -6.83
C ASP A 23 -21.02 2.49 -8.10
N ASN A 24 -19.78 2.54 -8.58
CA ASN A 24 -19.28 1.75 -9.71
C ASN A 24 -18.25 0.70 -9.28
N ARG A 25 -18.27 0.28 -8.01
CA ARG A 25 -17.27 -0.66 -7.48
C ARG A 25 -17.51 -2.07 -7.98
N ILE A 26 -16.41 -2.82 -8.11
CA ILE A 26 -16.47 -4.26 -8.37
C ILE A 26 -16.23 -4.98 -7.06
N HIS A 27 -17.13 -5.91 -6.76
CA HIS A 27 -17.01 -6.82 -5.64
C HIS A 27 -16.50 -8.16 -6.13
N ILE A 28 -15.35 -8.56 -5.59
CA ILE A 28 -14.69 -9.81 -5.97
C ILE A 28 -14.66 -10.68 -4.72
N THR A 29 -15.30 -11.84 -4.84
CA THR A 29 -15.35 -12.85 -3.77
C THR A 29 -14.75 -14.13 -4.32
N SER A 30 -13.86 -14.72 -3.56
CA SER A 30 -13.25 -16.02 -3.86
C SER A 30 -13.32 -16.90 -2.63
N LEU A 31 -13.43 -18.21 -2.84
CA LEU A 31 -13.25 -19.21 -1.80
C LEU A 31 -11.77 -19.55 -1.63
N ASP A 32 -11.00 -19.42 -2.72
CA ASP A 32 -9.55 -19.63 -2.77
C ASP A 32 -8.80 -18.31 -2.53
N LYS A 33 -7.52 -18.37 -2.13
CA LYS A 33 -6.76 -17.13 -1.98
C LYS A 33 -6.47 -16.58 -3.38
N ILE A 34 -6.68 -15.29 -3.54
CA ILE A 34 -6.41 -14.60 -4.80
C ILE A 34 -5.59 -13.36 -4.51
N SER A 35 -4.72 -12.97 -5.43
CA SER A 35 -4.11 -11.64 -5.45
C SER A 35 -4.80 -10.82 -6.54
N ILE A 36 -5.14 -9.58 -6.23
CA ILE A 36 -5.73 -8.67 -7.20
C ILE A 36 -4.77 -7.52 -7.41
N ILE A 37 -4.29 -7.39 -8.64
CA ILE A 37 -3.44 -6.29 -9.06
C ILE A 37 -4.29 -5.43 -9.99
N ALA A 38 -4.50 -4.18 -9.57
CA ALA A 38 -5.16 -3.19 -10.40
C ALA A 38 -4.11 -2.34 -11.10
N TYR A 39 -4.45 -1.84 -12.26
CA TYR A 39 -3.64 -0.83 -12.91
C TYR A 39 -4.50 0.23 -13.56
N VAL A 40 -3.94 1.42 -13.68
CA VAL A 40 -4.57 2.61 -14.21
C VAL A 40 -3.74 3.08 -15.39
N SER A 41 -4.36 3.24 -16.57
CA SER A 41 -3.66 3.67 -17.78
C SER A 41 -4.39 4.79 -18.50
N ASN A 42 -3.69 5.83 -18.94
CA ASN A 42 -4.25 6.89 -19.80
C ASN A 42 -3.66 6.90 -21.22
N ASP A 43 -4.34 7.57 -22.14
CA ASP A 43 -3.94 7.72 -23.55
C ASP A 43 -2.60 8.48 -23.73
N LYS A 44 -2.04 9.04 -22.65
CA LYS A 44 -0.82 9.86 -22.63
C LYS A 44 0.39 9.14 -22.01
N SER A 45 0.35 7.80 -21.93
CA SER A 45 1.42 6.91 -21.45
C SER A 45 1.59 6.76 -19.94
N ALA A 46 0.73 7.33 -19.09
CA ALA A 46 0.83 7.06 -17.65
C ALA A 46 0.20 5.69 -17.36
N ILE A 47 0.97 4.79 -16.76
CA ILE A 47 0.54 3.45 -16.37
C ILE A 47 1.07 3.20 -14.97
N ASP A 48 0.19 2.93 -14.01
CA ASP A 48 0.57 2.55 -12.67
C ASP A 48 -0.13 1.26 -12.24
N TYR A 49 0.56 0.42 -11.47
CA TYR A 49 0.06 -0.85 -10.96
C TYR A 49 0.13 -0.82 -9.45
N PHE A 50 -0.87 -1.37 -8.77
CA PHE A 50 -0.84 -1.50 -7.33
C PHE A 50 -1.61 -2.72 -6.84
N LEU A 51 -1.17 -3.21 -5.68
CA LEU A 51 -1.85 -4.25 -4.94
C LEU A 51 -3.19 -3.74 -4.41
N VAL A 52 -4.26 -4.45 -4.73
CA VAL A 52 -5.57 -4.22 -4.15
C VAL A 52 -5.69 -5.04 -2.88
N HIS A 53 -5.83 -4.34 -1.75
CA HIS A 53 -6.06 -4.98 -0.46
C HIS A 53 -7.45 -5.61 -0.38
N PRO A 54 -7.58 -6.80 0.24
CA PRO A 54 -8.89 -7.32 0.58
C PRO A 54 -9.58 -6.41 1.61
N VAL A 55 -10.91 -6.42 1.65
CA VAL A 55 -11.74 -5.72 2.65
C VAL A 55 -11.37 -6.12 4.09
N GLY A 56 -10.85 -7.32 4.27
CA GLY A 56 -10.27 -7.77 5.54
C GLY A 56 -9.09 -6.90 5.98
N MET A 57 -8.38 -6.24 5.09
CA MET A 57 -7.27 -5.34 5.39
C MET A 57 -7.69 -3.88 5.58
N GLY A 58 -8.99 -3.58 5.62
CA GLY A 58 -9.44 -2.27 6.12
C GLY A 58 -9.13 -2.08 7.60
N GLY A 59 -9.04 -0.83 8.04
CA GLY A 59 -8.74 -0.46 9.41
C GLY A 59 -9.34 0.89 9.78
N ASN A 60 -9.03 1.34 11.00
CA ASN A 60 -9.58 2.55 11.57
C ASN A 60 -8.58 3.72 11.55
N TYR A 61 -7.31 3.43 11.28
CA TYR A 61 -6.22 4.40 11.33
C TYR A 61 -5.33 4.25 10.11
N TYR A 62 -5.07 5.35 9.43
CA TYR A 62 -4.12 5.44 8.32
C TYR A 62 -3.28 6.69 8.50
N GLY A 63 -2.00 6.61 8.12
CA GLY A 63 -1.10 7.75 8.06
C GLY A 63 -0.12 7.54 6.91
N PHE A 64 -0.01 8.51 6.01
CA PHE A 64 0.94 8.46 4.88
C PHE A 64 1.25 9.86 4.36
N SER A 65 2.32 9.97 3.59
CA SER A 65 2.79 11.23 3.00
C SER A 65 2.99 11.07 1.52
N LEU A 66 2.66 12.12 0.78
CA LEU A 66 2.76 12.15 -0.67
C LEU A 66 3.71 13.27 -1.10
N PRO A 67 4.49 13.06 -2.19
CA PRO A 67 5.41 14.07 -2.69
C PRO A 67 4.68 15.36 -3.11
N GLY A 68 5.43 16.46 -3.21
CA GLY A 68 4.88 17.78 -3.51
C GLY A 68 4.39 17.95 -4.94
N HIS A 69 4.14 19.21 -5.33
CA HIS A 69 3.54 19.66 -6.60
C HIS A 69 2.75 18.58 -7.37
N SER A 70 1.53 18.29 -6.89
CA SER A 70 0.68 17.23 -7.42
C SER A 70 -0.80 17.51 -7.18
N THR A 71 -1.65 16.81 -7.93
CA THR A 71 -3.07 16.66 -7.59
C THR A 71 -3.23 15.36 -6.82
N ILE A 72 -3.85 15.42 -5.65
CA ILE A 72 -4.07 14.27 -4.79
C ILE A 72 -5.55 13.99 -4.72
N THR A 73 -5.90 12.72 -4.95
CA THR A 73 -7.25 12.20 -4.79
C THR A 73 -7.22 11.05 -3.79
N LEU A 74 -8.04 11.15 -2.74
CA LEU A 74 -8.26 10.10 -1.77
C LEU A 74 -9.64 9.51 -1.97
N TYR A 75 -9.71 8.19 -2.06
CA TYR A 75 -10.98 7.46 -2.08
C TYR A 75 -11.19 6.74 -0.77
N PHE A 76 -12.42 6.82 -0.28
CA PHE A 76 -12.84 6.23 0.99
C PHE A 76 -13.97 5.25 0.73
N ILE A 77 -13.77 4.02 1.19
CA ILE A 77 -14.73 2.93 1.04
C ILE A 77 -15.11 2.46 2.46
N PRO A 78 -16.13 3.07 3.07
CA PRO A 78 -16.68 2.61 4.35
C PRO A 78 -17.37 1.25 4.20
N LEU A 79 -16.91 0.26 4.96
CA LEU A 79 -17.39 -1.11 4.93
C LEU A 79 -18.24 -1.41 6.16
N GLY A 80 -19.35 -2.10 5.92
CA GLY A 80 -20.26 -2.55 6.97
C GLY A 80 -19.66 -3.53 7.97
N ALA A 81 -20.19 -3.52 9.19
CA ALA A 81 -20.07 -4.64 10.12
C ALA A 81 -20.91 -5.81 9.59
N THR A 82 -20.30 -6.82 8.96
CA THR A 82 -20.86 -8.19 8.83
C THR A 82 -19.92 -9.14 8.05
N ASN A 83 -19.90 -10.43 8.43
CA ASN A 83 -19.27 -11.53 7.65
C ASN A 83 -19.92 -11.75 6.26
N LYS A 84 -21.11 -11.20 6.05
CA LYS A 84 -21.88 -11.30 4.80
C LYS A 84 -22.17 -9.92 4.22
N THR A 85 -21.26 -9.46 3.36
CA THR A 85 -21.49 -8.52 2.24
C THR A 85 -22.19 -7.19 2.57
N ILE A 86 -21.47 -6.11 2.28
CA ILE A 86 -21.74 -4.66 2.10
C ILE A 86 -23.20 -4.19 1.90
N SER A 87 -24.13 -5.06 1.51
CA SER A 87 -25.50 -4.71 1.11
C SER A 87 -26.44 -4.29 2.25
N GLN A 88 -26.13 -4.50 3.54
CA GLN A 88 -27.13 -4.30 4.63
C GLN A 88 -26.64 -3.66 5.94
N SER A 89 -25.48 -3.01 5.97
CA SER A 89 -25.01 -2.39 7.22
C SER A 89 -25.50 -0.96 7.37
N HIS A 90 -26.32 -0.68 8.37
CA HIS A 90 -26.67 0.68 8.84
C HIS A 90 -25.49 1.43 9.50
N GLY A 91 -24.25 1.00 9.25
CA GLY A 91 -23.06 1.60 9.83
C GLY A 91 -22.83 3.00 9.31
N VAL A 92 -22.65 3.95 10.22
CA VAL A 92 -22.20 5.31 9.89
C VAL A 92 -20.81 5.49 10.45
N HIS A 93 -19.86 5.71 9.56
CA HIS A 93 -18.46 5.95 9.83
C HIS A 93 -18.26 7.45 10.05
N ASN A 94 -17.77 7.86 11.22
CA ASN A 94 -17.37 9.22 11.48
C ASN A 94 -15.88 9.35 11.16
N VAL A 95 -15.59 9.74 9.92
CA VAL A 95 -14.23 9.82 9.40
C VAL A 95 -13.67 11.21 9.62
N SER A 96 -12.52 11.29 10.29
CA SER A 96 -11.72 12.50 10.46
C SER A 96 -10.49 12.41 9.57
N ILE A 97 -10.32 13.38 8.67
CA ILE A 97 -9.19 13.50 7.75
C ILE A 97 -8.39 14.71 8.18
N LYS A 98 -7.14 14.50 8.57
CA LYS A 98 -6.21 15.54 8.98
C LYS A 98 -5.12 15.67 7.93
N LEU A 99 -4.96 16.86 7.39
CA LEU A 99 -4.04 17.18 6.31
C LEU A 99 -3.05 18.22 6.80
N ARG A 100 -1.76 17.94 6.69
CA ARG A 100 -0.71 18.93 6.93
C ARG A 100 -0.05 19.34 5.63
N LYS A 101 -0.10 20.64 5.33
CA LYS A 101 0.55 21.29 4.18
C LYS A 101 1.20 22.58 4.66
N ASN A 102 2.47 22.82 4.32
CA ASN A 102 3.22 24.02 4.71
C ASN A 102 3.15 24.29 6.23
N ASN A 103 3.33 23.25 7.06
CA ASN A 103 3.17 23.29 8.53
C ASN A 103 1.79 23.74 9.05
N LYS A 104 0.79 23.93 8.18
CA LYS A 104 -0.59 24.22 8.57
C LYS A 104 -1.40 22.93 8.52
N ILE A 105 -2.27 22.79 9.51
CA ILE A 105 -3.14 21.62 9.65
C ILE A 105 -4.56 22.02 9.29
N GLN A 106 -5.16 21.28 8.36
CA GLN A 106 -6.58 21.30 8.07
C GLN A 106 -7.19 20.00 8.57
N THR A 107 -8.33 20.07 9.24
CA THR A 107 -9.10 18.88 9.65
C THR A 107 -10.47 18.93 9.01
N LEU A 108 -10.84 17.84 8.35
CA LEU A 108 -12.16 17.61 7.76
C LEU A 108 -12.81 16.47 8.53
N LYS A 109 -14.09 16.60 8.83
CA LYS A 109 -14.88 15.54 9.47
C LYS A 109 -16.09 15.25 8.62
N GLN A 110 -16.36 13.97 8.38
CA GLN A 110 -17.47 13.55 7.56
C GLN A 110 -18.10 12.27 8.10
N SER A 111 -19.43 12.24 8.13
CA SER A 111 -20.17 11.01 8.35
C SER A 111 -20.39 10.31 7.00
N MET A 112 -19.84 9.11 6.85
CA MET A 112 -19.88 8.29 5.65
C MET A 112 -20.72 7.03 5.92
N LYS A 113 -21.72 6.76 5.08
CA LYS A 113 -22.55 5.56 5.23
C LYS A 113 -21.80 4.34 4.72
N ALA A 114 -21.85 3.22 5.43
CA ALA A 114 -21.30 1.98 4.91
C ALA A 114 -21.91 1.63 3.54
N GLY A 115 -21.08 1.13 2.63
CA GLY A 115 -21.47 0.87 1.24
C GLY A 115 -21.48 2.10 0.33
N SER A 116 -21.25 3.31 0.83
CA SER A 116 -21.01 4.47 -0.05
C SER A 116 -19.56 4.53 -0.55
N LEU A 117 -19.30 5.42 -1.51
CA LEU A 117 -17.98 5.75 -2.03
C LEU A 117 -17.78 7.24 -1.90
N TRP A 118 -16.67 7.67 -1.29
CA TRP A 118 -16.34 9.08 -1.17
C TRP A 118 -15.01 9.39 -1.80
N GLN A 119 -14.90 10.61 -2.33
CA GLN A 119 -13.71 11.16 -2.94
C GLN A 119 -13.36 12.50 -2.31
N TYR A 120 -12.08 12.70 -2.01
CA TYR A 120 -11.51 13.98 -1.66
C TYR A 120 -10.38 14.32 -2.63
N THR A 121 -10.49 15.45 -3.33
CA THR A 121 -9.45 15.91 -4.25
C THR A 121 -8.92 17.27 -3.83
N THR A 122 -7.60 17.44 -3.89
CA THR A 122 -6.91 18.70 -3.57
C THR A 122 -5.63 18.87 -4.37
N PHE A 123 -5.22 20.12 -4.56
CA PHE A 123 -3.93 20.46 -5.19
C PHE A 123 -2.90 20.89 -4.13
N VAL A 124 -1.71 20.30 -4.21
CA VAL A 124 -0.61 20.57 -3.28
C VAL A 124 0.62 21.05 -4.04
N GLN A 125 1.29 22.08 -3.50
CA GLN A 125 2.55 22.58 -4.04
C GLN A 125 3.76 21.94 -3.33
N GLU A 126 3.60 21.58 -2.06
CA GLU A 126 4.60 20.97 -1.19
C GLU A 126 4.13 19.60 -0.72
N THR A 127 5.04 18.82 -0.13
CA THR A 127 4.73 17.53 0.51
C THR A 127 3.55 17.68 1.47
N ILE A 128 2.63 16.72 1.41
CA ILE A 128 1.50 16.63 2.33
C ILE A 128 1.63 15.42 3.24
N SER A 129 1.21 15.56 4.50
CA SER A 129 1.00 14.44 5.41
C SER A 129 -0.49 14.29 5.69
N ILE A 130 -0.97 13.06 5.65
CA ILE A 130 -2.38 12.72 5.70
C ILE A 130 -2.57 11.70 6.83
N TRP A 131 -3.47 12.01 7.76
CA TRP A 131 -3.92 11.06 8.78
C TRP A 131 -5.43 10.90 8.68
N ILE A 132 -5.89 9.66 8.66
CA ILE A 132 -7.31 9.32 8.56
C ILE A 132 -7.67 8.46 9.77
N HIS A 133 -8.68 8.90 10.50
CA HIS A 133 -9.23 8.19 11.65
C HIS A 133 -10.71 7.95 11.43
N ASP A 134 -11.12 6.68 11.46
CA ASP A 134 -12.49 6.25 11.38
C ASP A 134 -13.02 5.82 12.75
N GLN A 135 -14.20 6.32 13.11
CA GLN A 135 -14.93 5.92 14.29
C GLN A 135 -16.35 5.50 13.93
N LEU A 136 -16.71 4.25 14.22
CA LEU A 136 -18.07 3.78 13.98
C LEU A 136 -19.05 4.40 14.98
N ASN A 137 -20.14 4.98 14.47
CA ASN A 137 -21.22 5.50 15.32
C ASN A 137 -22.11 4.35 15.81
N SER A 138 -21.93 3.94 17.07
CA SER A 138 -22.61 2.78 17.68
C SER A 138 -24.08 3.04 18.08
N THR A 139 -24.59 4.26 17.91
CA THR A 139 -25.95 4.61 18.35
C THR A 139 -27.08 4.05 17.49
N ILE A 140 -26.78 3.48 16.31
CA ILE A 140 -27.79 2.95 15.36
C ILE A 140 -27.85 1.41 15.33
N THR A 141 -27.05 0.69 16.12
CA THR A 141 -27.29 -0.74 16.31
C THR A 141 -28.40 -0.97 17.34
N LYS A 142 -29.66 -0.83 16.91
CA LYS A 142 -30.76 -1.51 17.62
C LYS A 142 -30.40 -2.99 17.66
N ARG A 143 -29.97 -3.48 18.82
CA ARG A 143 -29.76 -4.90 19.14
C ARG A 143 -31.00 -5.66 18.66
N VAL A 144 -30.92 -6.30 17.51
CA VAL A 144 -31.79 -7.42 17.20
C VAL A 144 -31.37 -8.51 18.19
N ARG A 145 -32.11 -8.63 19.30
CA ARG A 145 -31.93 -9.70 20.29
C ARG A 145 -32.26 -11.03 19.60
N SER A 146 -31.32 -11.63 18.88
CA SER A 146 -31.37 -13.06 18.61
C SER A 146 -30.99 -13.79 19.90
N LYS A 147 -31.83 -14.73 20.33
CA LYS A 147 -31.68 -15.52 21.57
C LYS A 147 -30.60 -16.61 21.46
N VAL A 148 -29.58 -16.41 20.65
CA VAL A 148 -28.51 -17.40 20.46
C VAL A 148 -27.20 -16.77 20.91
N ARG A 149 -26.68 -17.24 22.06
CA ARG A 149 -25.29 -16.98 22.48
C ARG A 149 -24.36 -17.73 21.54
N THR A 150 -24.13 -17.20 20.35
CA THR A 150 -22.89 -17.43 19.63
C THR A 150 -21.90 -16.38 20.10
N THR A 151 -20.73 -16.81 20.56
CA THR A 151 -19.53 -15.98 20.69
C THR A 151 -19.23 -15.35 19.32
N LEU A 152 -19.85 -14.22 19.02
CA LEU A 152 -19.61 -13.43 17.82
C LEU A 152 -18.28 -12.71 18.03
N SER A 153 -17.25 -13.16 17.33
CA SER A 153 -16.08 -12.35 17.01
C SER A 153 -16.56 -10.97 16.55
N ASP A 154 -16.11 -9.89 17.20
CA ASP A 154 -16.50 -8.53 16.85
C ASP A 154 -16.28 -8.27 15.35
N GLU A 155 -17.38 -8.29 14.58
CA GLU A 155 -17.40 -7.92 13.17
C GLU A 155 -17.23 -6.41 13.09
N THR A 156 -15.98 -5.97 13.12
CA THR A 156 -15.63 -4.55 13.10
C THR A 156 -15.86 -4.00 11.69
N ALA A 157 -16.74 -3.02 11.56
CA ALA A 157 -16.80 -2.16 10.39
C ALA A 157 -15.41 -1.54 10.15
N ARG A 158 -15.03 -1.38 8.88
CA ARG A 158 -13.67 -0.96 8.49
C ARG A 158 -13.75 0.08 7.39
N LEU A 159 -12.76 0.96 7.33
CA LEU A 159 -12.57 1.85 6.20
C LEU A 159 -11.48 1.26 5.31
N LEU A 160 -11.65 1.28 3.99
CA LEU A 160 -10.54 1.14 3.04
C LEU A 160 -10.22 2.51 2.44
N VAL A 161 -8.93 2.75 2.19
CA VAL A 161 -8.42 3.98 1.60
C VAL A 161 -7.63 3.64 0.34
N ILE A 162 -7.82 4.43 -0.71
CA ILE A 162 -6.94 4.44 -1.89
C ILE A 162 -6.39 5.85 -2.00
N ALA A 163 -5.07 5.97 -2.06
CA ALA A 163 -4.38 7.21 -2.34
C ALA A 163 -3.99 7.22 -3.82
N SER A 164 -4.33 8.30 -4.51
CA SER A 164 -4.02 8.52 -5.92
C SER A 164 -3.37 9.89 -6.08
N VAL A 165 -2.30 9.96 -6.86
CA VAL A 165 -1.50 11.16 -7.06
C VAL A 165 -1.17 11.34 -8.52
N TRP A 166 -1.46 12.53 -9.02
CA TRP A 166 -1.26 12.92 -10.40
C TRP A 166 -0.27 14.07 -10.50
N ASN A 167 0.41 14.13 -11.65
CA ASN A 167 1.34 15.20 -11.99
C ASN A 167 2.46 15.37 -10.98
N ILE A 168 2.89 14.26 -10.35
CA ILE A 168 3.99 14.28 -9.39
C ILE A 168 5.19 14.91 -10.10
N SER A 169 5.82 15.89 -9.46
CA SER A 169 7.00 16.57 -9.98
C SER A 169 8.09 16.51 -8.94
N VAL A 170 9.16 15.79 -9.26
CA VAL A 170 10.35 15.66 -8.40
C VAL A 170 11.49 16.46 -9.01
N LEU A 171 12.20 17.22 -8.17
CA LEU A 171 13.38 17.99 -8.59
C LEU A 171 14.39 17.07 -9.30
N GLY A 172 14.70 17.37 -10.56
CA GLY A 172 15.64 16.60 -11.38
C GLY A 172 15.00 15.54 -12.29
N ILE A 173 13.71 15.22 -12.12
CA ILE A 173 12.97 14.31 -12.99
C ILE A 173 12.10 15.12 -13.95
N LYS A 174 12.30 14.95 -15.26
CA LYS A 174 11.61 15.76 -16.30
C LYS A 174 10.17 15.30 -16.59
N LYS A 175 9.80 14.09 -16.18
CA LYS A 175 8.49 13.50 -16.47
C LYS A 175 7.54 13.71 -15.29
N LYS A 176 6.31 14.12 -15.60
CA LYS A 176 5.19 14.07 -14.67
C LYS A 176 4.64 12.66 -14.66
N ASP A 177 4.39 12.13 -13.47
CA ASP A 177 3.90 10.75 -13.33
C ASP A 177 2.59 10.67 -12.55
N PHE A 178 1.99 9.49 -12.63
CA PHE A 178 0.81 9.08 -11.90
C PHE A 178 1.21 7.94 -10.96
N GLY A 179 0.70 7.96 -9.73
CA GLY A 179 0.96 6.91 -8.74
C GLY A 179 -0.24 6.72 -7.83
N SER A 180 -0.50 5.47 -7.46
CA SER A 180 -1.65 5.07 -6.67
C SER A 180 -1.33 3.84 -5.85
N PHE A 181 -1.85 3.79 -4.63
CA PHE A 181 -1.70 2.62 -3.77
C PHE A 181 -2.81 2.60 -2.71
N MET A 182 -3.03 1.41 -2.15
CA MET A 182 -3.83 1.27 -0.94
C MET A 182 -2.88 1.30 0.27
N PRO A 183 -2.86 2.38 1.08
CA PRO A 183 -2.04 2.40 2.29
C PRO A 183 -2.49 1.31 3.26
N THR A 184 -1.54 0.64 3.89
CA THR A 184 -1.84 -0.36 4.92
C THR A 184 -2.30 0.34 6.22
N PRO A 185 -3.36 -0.13 6.90
CA PRO A 185 -3.80 0.48 8.15
C PRO A 185 -2.77 0.27 9.27
N MET A 186 -2.68 1.27 10.15
CA MET A 186 -1.85 1.23 11.34
C MET A 186 -2.55 0.50 12.49
N ILE A 187 -1.79 -0.22 13.32
CA ILE A 187 -2.34 -1.25 14.23
C ILE A 187 -2.54 -0.76 15.66
N VAL A 188 -1.74 0.19 16.14
CA VAL A 188 -1.83 0.66 17.53
C VAL A 188 -2.29 2.10 17.62
N ASP A 189 -2.77 2.43 18.81
CA ASP A 189 -3.15 3.78 19.20
C ASP A 189 -2.01 4.79 18.95
N GLN A 190 -2.42 5.99 18.59
CA GLN A 190 -1.65 7.13 18.11
C GLN A 190 -0.30 7.29 18.84
N CYS A 191 0.76 6.66 18.31
CA CYS A 191 2.16 6.76 18.74
C CYS A 191 2.62 5.80 19.87
N ALA A 192 1.90 4.69 20.11
CA ALA A 192 2.38 3.69 21.06
C ALA A 192 3.72 3.06 20.61
N LYS A 193 4.60 2.82 21.58
CA LYS A 193 5.85 2.08 21.36
C LYS A 193 5.56 0.61 21.10
N LEU A 194 6.29 0.03 20.15
CA LEU A 194 6.21 -1.40 19.87
C LEU A 194 7.02 -2.20 20.89
N THR A 195 6.52 -3.39 21.25
CA THR A 195 7.26 -4.38 22.03
C THR A 195 8.43 -4.96 21.26
N THR A 196 8.32 -5.03 19.94
CA THR A 196 9.35 -5.49 19.01
C THR A 196 9.51 -4.43 17.92
N LEU A 197 10.74 -4.03 17.62
CA LEU A 197 11.03 -3.04 16.57
C LEU A 197 10.40 -3.47 15.24
N ALA A 198 9.80 -2.52 14.54
CA ALA A 198 9.42 -2.73 13.15
C ALA A 198 10.66 -2.60 12.27
N TYR A 199 10.92 -3.61 11.44
CA TYR A 199 11.99 -3.60 10.44
C TYR A 199 11.40 -3.39 9.05
N TYR A 200 11.99 -2.51 8.26
CA TYR A 200 11.66 -2.31 6.85
C TYR A 200 12.91 -2.57 6.03
N PRO A 201 13.17 -3.83 5.63
CA PRO A 201 14.29 -4.15 4.77
C PRO A 201 14.08 -3.58 3.36
N ILE A 202 15.12 -2.96 2.81
CA ILE A 202 15.06 -2.21 1.56
C ILE A 202 16.34 -2.43 0.76
N ASN A 203 16.21 -2.49 -0.57
CA ASN A 203 17.34 -2.42 -1.50
C ASN A 203 17.39 -1.07 -2.23
N SER A 204 18.57 -0.49 -2.36
CA SER A 204 18.77 0.77 -3.08
C SER A 204 18.54 0.67 -4.59
N ALA A 205 18.46 -0.54 -5.15
CA ALA A 205 18.09 -0.78 -6.55
C ALA A 205 16.65 -0.36 -6.86
N PHE A 206 15.75 -0.37 -5.88
CA PHE A 206 14.35 -0.02 -6.06
C PHE A 206 13.83 1.05 -5.10
N ALA A 207 14.64 1.53 -4.15
CA ALA A 207 14.27 2.60 -3.23
C ALA A 207 15.34 3.71 -3.16
N SER A 208 14.99 4.93 -3.57
CA SER A 208 15.93 6.06 -3.64
C SER A 208 15.53 7.27 -2.80
N ASN A 209 14.24 7.60 -2.76
CA ASN A 209 13.69 8.66 -1.92
C ASN A 209 12.54 8.12 -1.08
N ALA A 210 12.50 8.52 0.18
CA ALA A 210 11.49 8.08 1.14
C ALA A 210 10.78 9.29 1.77
N LEU A 211 9.48 9.12 1.97
CA LEU A 211 8.66 9.95 2.84
C LEU A 211 8.22 9.12 4.03
N PHE A 212 8.36 9.69 5.21
CA PHE A 212 8.05 9.03 6.47
C PHE A 212 6.82 9.69 7.08
N THR A 213 5.86 8.88 7.53
CA THR A 213 4.69 9.38 8.23
C THR A 213 4.46 8.60 9.51
N SER A 214 4.40 9.34 10.61
CA SER A 214 4.04 8.81 11.91
C SER A 214 2.57 8.40 11.98
N PRO A 215 2.20 7.60 12.99
CA PRO A 215 0.80 7.21 13.23
C PRO A 215 -0.15 8.38 13.48
N SER A 216 0.37 9.46 14.02
CA SER A 216 -0.35 10.69 14.30
C SER A 216 0.60 11.87 14.23
N ASP A 217 0.05 13.04 13.97
CA ASP A 217 0.78 14.30 13.96
C ASP A 217 1.12 14.80 15.37
N LEU A 218 0.60 14.12 16.40
CA LEU A 218 0.85 14.33 17.82
C LEU A 218 1.98 13.43 18.36
N CYS A 219 2.62 12.63 17.50
CA CYS A 219 3.70 11.76 17.95
C CYS A 219 4.89 12.55 18.49
N PRO A 220 5.50 12.09 19.60
CA PRO A 220 6.72 12.69 20.09
C PRO A 220 7.82 12.51 19.05
N LYS A 221 8.78 13.43 19.06
CA LYS A 221 10.00 13.33 18.26
C LYS A 221 10.62 11.93 18.38
N GLU A 222 10.96 11.32 17.25
CA GLU A 222 11.51 9.98 17.19
C GLU A 222 12.86 9.99 16.46
N MET A 223 13.76 9.10 16.87
CA MET A 223 15.00 8.82 16.16
C MET A 223 14.79 7.56 15.33
N ILE A 224 14.69 7.72 14.01
CA ILE A 224 14.67 6.59 13.08
C ILE A 224 16.11 6.14 12.85
N ASN A 225 16.33 4.84 12.94
CA ASN A 225 17.62 4.24 12.65
C ASN A 225 17.59 3.59 11.25
N ILE A 226 18.54 3.99 10.39
CA ILE A 226 18.84 3.36 9.12
C ILE A 226 20.08 2.48 9.32
N LYS A 227 19.89 1.17 9.38
CA LYS A 227 20.96 0.18 9.54
C LYS A 227 21.46 -0.27 8.18
N THR A 228 22.75 -0.12 7.91
CA THR A 228 23.43 -0.69 6.72
C THR A 228 24.00 -2.07 7.03
N ASN A 229 24.28 -2.36 8.30
CA ASN A 229 24.54 -3.68 8.83
C ASN A 229 24.21 -3.69 10.34
N ILE A 230 24.47 -4.80 11.04
CA ILE A 230 24.22 -4.94 12.49
C ILE A 230 24.95 -3.87 13.33
N THR A 231 26.12 -3.41 12.90
CA THR A 231 27.02 -2.50 13.63
C THR A 231 26.97 -1.04 13.15
N GLU A 232 26.64 -0.80 11.87
CA GLU A 232 26.62 0.51 11.25
C GLU A 232 25.20 1.02 11.10
N SER A 233 24.96 2.20 11.67
CA SER A 233 23.67 2.87 11.64
C SER A 233 23.80 4.36 11.41
N ASN A 234 22.89 4.91 10.62
CA ASN A 234 22.66 6.33 10.51
C ASN A 234 21.36 6.71 11.22
N LEU A 235 21.42 7.73 12.07
CA LEU A 235 20.28 8.20 12.84
C LEU A 235 19.63 9.41 12.16
N LEU A 236 18.31 9.37 12.01
CA LEU A 236 17.49 10.45 11.51
C LEU A 236 16.54 10.94 12.60
N SER A 237 16.64 12.22 12.92
CA SER A 237 15.74 12.88 13.85
C SER A 237 14.46 13.31 13.12
N MET A 238 13.31 12.75 13.51
CA MET A 238 12.02 13.05 12.90
C MET A 238 11.16 13.90 13.83
N GLU A 239 10.71 15.05 13.31
CA GLU A 239 9.80 15.94 14.01
C GLU A 239 8.42 15.87 13.37
N TRP A 240 7.57 15.03 13.94
CA TRP A 240 6.22 14.75 13.44
C TRP A 240 5.23 15.89 13.58
N ASN A 241 5.63 17.01 14.19
CA ASN A 241 4.84 18.24 14.26
C ASN A 241 5.12 19.21 13.09
N LYS A 242 6.04 18.85 12.19
CA LYS A 242 6.37 19.59 10.96
C LYS A 242 5.89 18.86 9.70
N SER A 243 5.96 19.52 8.56
CA SER A 243 5.76 18.90 7.24
C SER A 243 6.75 17.75 7.05
N ALA A 244 6.31 16.65 6.45
CA ALA A 244 7.20 15.53 6.14
C ALA A 244 8.35 15.99 5.22
N GLU A 245 9.57 15.63 5.60
CA GLU A 245 10.77 15.93 4.84
C GLU A 245 11.01 14.85 3.79
N GLN A 246 11.38 15.29 2.58
CA GLN A 246 11.84 14.38 1.53
C GLN A 246 13.26 13.92 1.85
N ILE A 247 13.42 12.63 2.14
CA ILE A 247 14.72 12.07 2.50
C ILE A 247 15.27 11.30 1.30
N SER A 248 16.37 11.82 0.75
CA SER A 248 17.22 11.06 -0.17
C SER A 248 17.99 10.00 0.62
N LEU A 249 17.89 8.75 0.17
CA LEU A 249 18.66 7.63 0.70
C LEU A 249 20.04 7.54 0.03
N LYS A 250 20.23 8.21 -1.12
CA LYS A 250 21.54 8.31 -1.78
C LYS A 250 22.54 9.03 -0.85
N GLY A 251 23.65 8.36 -0.53
CA GLY A 251 24.67 8.87 0.38
C GLY A 251 24.41 8.67 1.87
N LYS A 252 23.18 8.28 2.26
CA LYS A 252 22.85 7.86 3.64
C LYS A 252 22.98 6.35 3.86
N VAL A 253 23.20 5.61 2.78
CA VAL A 253 23.35 4.17 2.79
C VAL A 253 24.64 3.83 2.04
N SER A 254 25.58 3.17 2.72
CA SER A 254 26.86 2.73 2.15
C SER A 254 26.73 1.42 1.35
N LYS A 255 25.67 0.65 1.63
CA LYS A 255 25.43 -0.69 1.09
C LYS A 255 24.17 -0.72 0.22
N LYS A 256 24.05 -1.77 -0.62
CA LYS A 256 22.86 -1.96 -1.45
C LYS A 256 21.63 -2.33 -0.62
N MET A 257 21.83 -3.05 0.46
CA MET A 257 20.78 -3.45 1.40
C MET A 257 20.89 -2.67 2.70
N PHE A 258 19.74 -2.28 3.24
CA PHE A 258 19.61 -1.59 4.52
C PHE A 258 18.25 -1.85 5.13
N ALA A 259 18.11 -1.63 6.44
CA ALA A 259 16.82 -1.62 7.10
C ALA A 259 16.56 -0.29 7.76
N ILE A 260 15.34 0.19 7.64
CA ILE A 260 14.82 1.25 8.50
C ILE A 260 14.21 0.54 9.71
N THR A 261 14.48 1.04 10.91
CA THR A 261 13.86 0.55 12.15
C THR A 261 13.17 1.67 12.89
N SER A 262 11.98 1.38 13.43
CA SER A 262 11.19 2.32 14.23
C SER A 262 10.76 1.67 15.56
N GLU A 263 10.77 2.49 16.62
CA GLU A 263 10.29 2.12 17.95
C GLU A 263 8.79 2.37 18.12
N THR A 264 8.20 3.23 17.30
CA THR A 264 6.76 3.43 17.25
C THR A 264 6.12 2.52 16.19
N THR A 265 4.79 2.46 16.14
CA THR A 265 4.11 1.55 15.20
C THR A 265 4.40 1.85 13.75
N ILE A 266 3.87 0.99 12.87
CA ILE A 266 4.14 0.98 11.45
C ILE A 266 4.12 2.40 10.89
N MET A 267 5.27 2.92 10.50
CA MET A 267 5.33 4.14 9.73
C MET A 267 5.07 3.76 8.29
N ASN A 268 4.21 4.51 7.63
CA ASN A 268 4.10 4.36 6.19
C ASN A 268 5.33 5.03 5.57
N ILE A 269 6.08 4.23 4.81
CA ILE A 269 7.24 4.70 4.07
C ILE A 269 6.85 4.65 2.61
N VAL A 270 6.68 5.82 2.01
CA VAL A 270 6.37 5.93 0.59
C VAL A 270 7.67 6.11 -0.17
N HIS A 271 7.98 5.14 -1.02
CA HIS A 271 9.04 5.28 -2.00
C HIS A 271 8.52 6.09 -3.20
N TYR A 272 9.38 6.95 -3.75
CA TYR A 272 9.15 7.52 -5.07
C TYR A 272 10.43 7.68 -5.89
N GLY A 273 10.37 7.31 -7.17
CA GLY A 273 11.48 7.38 -8.13
C GLY A 273 11.97 6.01 -8.62
N GLY A 274 12.96 6.00 -9.50
CA GLY A 274 13.54 4.81 -10.14
C GLY A 274 14.77 5.20 -10.95
N ASN A 275 15.54 4.23 -11.45
CA ASN A 275 16.74 4.54 -12.24
C ASN A 275 16.40 5.29 -13.54
N GLU A 276 15.19 5.11 -14.11
CA GLU A 276 14.77 5.72 -15.38
C GLU A 276 13.37 6.38 -15.38
N GLY A 277 12.60 6.29 -14.28
CA GLY A 277 11.29 6.97 -14.13
C GLY A 277 10.77 7.02 -12.69
N MET A 278 9.45 7.15 -12.49
CA MET A 278 8.85 7.43 -11.18
C MET A 278 7.62 6.57 -10.90
N PHE A 279 7.68 5.76 -9.85
CA PHE A 279 6.52 5.04 -9.32
C PHE A 279 6.40 5.31 -7.83
N ILE A 280 5.22 5.05 -7.26
CA ILE A 280 4.95 5.19 -5.84
C ILE A 280 4.52 3.85 -5.26
N HIS A 281 5.18 3.40 -4.19
CA HIS A 281 4.64 2.29 -3.40
C HIS A 281 4.98 2.45 -1.91
N GLU A 282 4.16 1.81 -1.07
CA GLU A 282 4.45 1.61 0.34
C GLU A 282 5.58 0.58 0.48
N ILE A 283 6.57 0.86 1.33
CA ILE A 283 7.55 -0.11 1.80
C ILE A 283 6.97 -0.78 3.05
N PRO A 284 6.55 -2.06 2.98
CA PRO A 284 5.96 -2.73 4.12
C PRO A 284 7.02 -3.18 5.11
N ALA A 285 6.61 -3.31 6.37
CA ALA A 285 7.41 -3.92 7.42
C ALA A 285 7.60 -5.42 7.17
N TYR A 286 8.67 -5.99 7.72
CA TYR A 286 8.95 -7.43 7.70
C TYR A 286 7.78 -8.28 8.25
N SER A 287 7.03 -7.76 9.22
CA SER A 287 5.84 -8.43 9.75
C SER A 287 4.67 -8.53 8.75
N GLN A 288 4.72 -7.77 7.67
CA GLN A 288 3.73 -7.74 6.58
C GLN A 288 4.22 -8.52 5.35
N TRP A 289 5.39 -9.16 5.42
CA TRP A 289 5.90 -9.99 4.32
C TRP A 289 5.08 -11.27 4.16
N VAL A 290 4.99 -11.72 2.92
CA VAL A 290 4.17 -12.88 2.52
C VAL A 290 4.86 -14.16 2.95
N ASN A 291 4.08 -15.16 3.36
CA ASN A 291 4.55 -16.48 3.80
C ASN A 291 3.90 -17.63 3.00
N GLY A 292 3.48 -17.34 1.78
CA GLY A 292 2.79 -18.26 0.87
C GLY A 292 2.91 -17.77 -0.58
N ASP A 293 1.98 -18.12 -1.44
CA ASP A 293 2.08 -17.77 -2.85
C ASP A 293 1.61 -16.33 -3.14
N SER A 294 2.32 -15.68 -4.06
CA SER A 294 2.00 -14.39 -4.64
C SER A 294 2.04 -14.47 -6.16
N SER A 295 1.12 -13.78 -6.82
CA SER A 295 1.15 -13.63 -8.27
C SER A 295 1.83 -12.32 -8.65
N VAL A 296 2.75 -12.38 -9.62
CA VAL A 296 3.42 -11.24 -10.23
C VAL A 296 2.95 -11.12 -11.67
N VAL A 297 2.52 -9.92 -12.07
CA VAL A 297 1.96 -9.63 -13.39
C VAL A 297 2.90 -8.67 -14.10
N VAL A 298 3.44 -9.11 -15.23
CA VAL A 298 4.32 -8.31 -16.09
C VAL A 298 3.55 -7.81 -17.31
N PRO A 299 3.39 -6.48 -17.48
CA PRO A 299 2.64 -5.90 -18.58
C PRO A 299 3.23 -6.26 -19.96
N LYS A 300 2.35 -6.43 -20.96
CA LYS A 300 2.78 -6.60 -22.36
C LYS A 300 3.58 -5.39 -22.83
N GLY A 301 4.68 -5.66 -23.54
CA GLY A 301 5.55 -4.62 -24.09
C GLY A 301 6.46 -3.94 -23.06
N SER A 302 6.50 -4.44 -21.82
CA SER A 302 7.40 -3.93 -20.79
C SER A 302 8.70 -4.76 -20.69
N GLN A 303 9.77 -4.10 -20.26
CA GLN A 303 10.97 -4.77 -19.75
C GLN A 303 10.92 -4.74 -18.23
N ALA A 304 10.76 -5.91 -17.60
CA ALA A 304 10.56 -5.97 -16.16
C ALA A 304 11.69 -6.71 -15.44
N THR A 305 11.96 -6.25 -14.22
CA THR A 305 12.86 -6.88 -13.26
C THR A 305 12.07 -7.17 -11.99
N LEU A 306 12.05 -8.44 -11.59
CA LEU A 306 11.53 -8.90 -10.32
C LEU A 306 12.67 -8.92 -9.30
N TYR A 307 12.41 -8.33 -8.14
CA TYR A 307 13.22 -8.41 -6.95
C TYR A 307 12.45 -9.21 -5.90
N VAL A 308 13.07 -10.25 -5.35
CA VAL A 308 12.53 -11.02 -4.23
C VAL A 308 13.50 -10.90 -3.07
N LEU A 309 13.05 -10.25 -2.00
CA LEU A 309 13.75 -10.26 -0.72
C LEU A 309 13.13 -11.32 0.16
N ALA A 310 13.95 -12.20 0.73
CA ALA A 310 13.50 -13.30 1.56
C ALA A 310 14.36 -13.44 2.82
N ASP A 311 13.79 -14.04 3.86
CA ASP A 311 14.53 -14.48 5.06
C ASP A 311 15.20 -15.86 4.86
N ASP A 312 15.86 -16.36 5.90
CA ASP A 312 16.58 -17.64 5.91
C ASP A 312 15.76 -18.84 5.45
N TYR A 313 14.47 -18.86 5.76
CA TYR A 313 13.55 -19.94 5.41
C TYR A 313 12.86 -19.66 4.07
N GLY A 314 12.65 -18.38 3.74
CA GLY A 314 12.02 -17.94 2.50
C GLY A 314 12.91 -18.10 1.27
N ARG A 315 14.24 -18.20 1.42
CA ARG A 315 15.16 -18.47 0.30
C ARG A 315 15.11 -19.92 -0.22
N GLU A 316 14.62 -20.87 0.58
CA GLU A 316 14.52 -22.29 0.19
C GLU A 316 13.34 -22.56 -0.77
N ALA A 317 12.69 -21.47 -1.18
CA ALA A 317 11.51 -21.42 -1.99
C ALA A 317 11.69 -21.80 -3.47
N THR A 318 10.69 -22.48 -3.99
CA THR A 318 10.52 -22.76 -5.42
C THR A 318 9.67 -21.68 -6.08
N MET A 319 10.18 -21.06 -7.15
CA MET A 319 9.34 -20.33 -8.08
C MET A 319 8.83 -21.31 -9.14
N GLU A 320 7.52 -21.61 -9.17
CA GLU A 320 6.97 -22.52 -10.16
C GLU A 320 7.28 -22.03 -11.60
N GLY A 321 7.79 -22.95 -12.42
CA GLY A 321 8.21 -22.67 -13.79
C GLY A 321 9.67 -22.23 -13.94
N PHE A 322 10.44 -22.19 -12.84
CA PHE A 322 11.85 -21.82 -12.86
C PHE A 322 12.73 -22.83 -12.10
N GLU A 323 13.99 -22.98 -12.52
CA GLU A 323 15.02 -23.66 -11.74
C GLU A 323 15.17 -23.01 -10.36
N TYR A 324 15.67 -23.77 -9.37
CA TYR A 324 15.93 -23.27 -8.01
C TYR A 324 16.63 -21.90 -8.06
N PRO A 325 15.97 -20.81 -7.63
CA PRO A 325 16.55 -19.48 -7.72
C PRO A 325 17.81 -19.40 -6.84
N TYR A 326 18.92 -18.96 -7.43
CA TYR A 326 20.11 -18.62 -6.65
C TYR A 326 19.89 -17.29 -5.94
N PHE A 327 19.67 -17.37 -4.64
CA PHE A 327 19.57 -16.21 -3.76
C PHE A 327 20.95 -15.74 -3.32
N GLU A 328 21.28 -14.49 -3.61
CA GLU A 328 22.49 -13.85 -3.11
C GLU A 328 22.30 -13.50 -1.63
N SER A 329 23.22 -13.93 -0.76
CA SER A 329 23.27 -13.43 0.61
C SER A 329 23.51 -11.93 0.58
N VAL A 330 22.75 -11.19 1.37
CA VAL A 330 23.00 -9.78 1.57
C VAL A 330 23.48 -9.52 2.99
N ASP A 331 23.98 -8.32 3.24
CA ASP A 331 24.43 -7.95 4.57
C ASP A 331 23.27 -7.99 5.58
N ASP A 332 23.50 -8.62 6.72
CA ASP A 332 22.52 -8.67 7.79
C ASP A 332 22.32 -7.28 8.41
N VAL A 333 21.07 -6.86 8.40
CA VAL A 333 20.60 -5.57 8.93
C VAL A 333 19.76 -5.75 10.22
N SER A 334 19.53 -7.00 10.60
CA SER A 334 18.81 -7.45 11.78
C SER A 334 19.61 -8.55 12.46
N PRO A 335 19.69 -8.59 13.80
CA PRO A 335 20.20 -9.76 14.52
C PRO A 335 19.17 -10.92 14.54
N ASP A 336 17.91 -10.63 14.19
CA ASP A 336 16.79 -11.56 14.36
C ASP A 336 16.58 -12.48 13.14
N PHE A 337 17.11 -12.10 11.97
CA PHE A 337 16.98 -12.82 10.71
C PHE A 337 18.05 -12.37 9.72
N SER A 338 18.50 -13.29 8.86
CA SER A 338 19.30 -12.93 7.69
C SER A 338 18.42 -12.66 6.48
N LEU A 339 18.98 -11.94 5.51
CA LEU A 339 18.28 -11.56 4.30
C LEU A 339 18.99 -12.08 3.06
N PHE A 340 18.17 -12.37 2.05
CA PHE A 340 18.58 -12.88 0.77
C PHE A 340 17.87 -12.14 -0.35
N LEU A 341 18.57 -11.90 -1.45
CA LEU A 341 18.03 -11.24 -2.62
C LEU A 341 18.10 -12.15 -3.84
N TYR A 342 16.97 -12.29 -4.51
CA TYR A 342 16.89 -12.83 -5.86
C TYR A 342 16.45 -11.74 -6.82
N THR A 343 17.13 -11.66 -7.96
CA THR A 343 16.82 -10.69 -9.02
C THR A 343 16.68 -11.40 -10.36
N ARG A 344 15.61 -11.12 -11.10
CA ARG A 344 15.39 -11.72 -12.41
C ARG A 344 14.73 -10.78 -13.39
N ARG A 345 15.20 -10.77 -14.63
CA ARG A 345 14.48 -10.16 -15.74
C ARG A 345 13.33 -11.06 -16.17
N LEU A 346 12.16 -10.48 -16.31
CA LEU A 346 10.95 -11.17 -16.73
C LEU A 346 10.42 -10.58 -18.03
N ASN A 347 9.93 -11.47 -18.89
CA ASN A 347 9.14 -11.07 -20.05
C ASN A 347 7.69 -10.82 -19.63
N ALA A 348 6.90 -10.20 -20.51
CA ALA A 348 5.46 -10.09 -20.31
C ALA A 348 4.81 -11.46 -20.02
N GLY A 349 3.99 -11.51 -18.98
CA GLY A 349 3.44 -12.77 -18.49
C GLY A 349 2.99 -12.69 -17.05
N ILE A 350 2.57 -13.82 -16.51
CA ILE A 350 2.17 -13.97 -15.12
C ILE A 350 3.05 -15.05 -14.51
N TYR A 351 3.58 -14.74 -13.33
CA TYR A 351 4.53 -15.59 -12.64
C TYR A 351 4.05 -15.82 -11.22
N ARG A 352 4.19 -17.05 -10.74
CA ARG A 352 3.98 -17.40 -9.34
C ARG A 352 5.31 -17.25 -8.61
N VAL A 353 5.29 -16.51 -7.51
CA VAL A 353 6.36 -16.51 -6.53
C VAL A 353 5.78 -17.20 -5.31
N GLY A 354 6.33 -18.35 -4.96
CA GLY A 354 5.89 -19.14 -3.82
C GLY A 354 7.05 -19.39 -2.89
N ILE A 355 6.77 -19.66 -1.63
CA ILE A 355 7.73 -20.21 -0.68
C ILE A 355 7.10 -21.42 0.00
N ASP A 356 7.92 -22.34 0.49
CA ASP A 356 7.44 -23.46 1.29
C ASP A 356 6.88 -22.93 2.63
N GLN A 357 5.57 -23.09 2.82
CA GLN A 357 4.88 -22.62 4.02
C GLN A 357 5.26 -23.46 5.25
N GLU A 358 5.71 -24.71 5.07
CA GLU A 358 6.08 -25.61 6.17
C GLU A 358 7.32 -25.11 6.92
N LEU A 359 8.24 -24.44 6.21
CA LEU A 359 9.44 -23.83 6.79
C LEU A 359 9.13 -22.49 7.48
N GLY A 360 7.94 -21.92 7.26
CA GLY A 360 7.49 -20.69 7.91
C GLY A 360 8.23 -19.43 7.47
N GLY A 361 8.94 -19.47 6.33
CA GLY A 361 9.70 -18.34 5.80
C GLY A 361 8.83 -17.16 5.38
N ARG A 362 9.49 -16.06 5.04
CA ARG A 362 8.84 -14.84 4.57
C ARG A 362 9.60 -14.20 3.44
N TYR A 363 8.86 -13.56 2.53
CA TYR A 363 9.43 -12.79 1.45
C TYR A 363 8.55 -11.62 1.04
N ILE A 364 9.14 -10.74 0.26
CA ILE A 364 8.44 -9.72 -0.49
C ILE A 364 8.90 -9.71 -1.94
N ALA A 365 7.94 -9.71 -2.85
CA ALA A 365 8.16 -9.60 -4.28
C ALA A 365 7.83 -8.18 -4.76
N ILE A 366 8.80 -7.54 -5.39
CA ILE A 366 8.69 -6.18 -5.94
C ILE A 366 9.01 -6.27 -7.43
N LEU A 367 8.06 -5.86 -8.27
CA LEU A 367 8.27 -5.76 -9.71
C LEU A 367 8.58 -4.30 -10.06
N ILE A 368 9.63 -4.07 -10.84
CA ILE A 368 9.84 -2.83 -11.58
C ILE A 368 9.75 -3.14 -13.07
N ALA A 369 8.96 -2.39 -13.82
CA ALA A 369 8.82 -2.55 -15.25
C ALA A 369 8.89 -1.21 -15.98
N GLU A 370 9.65 -1.18 -17.07
CA GLU A 370 9.77 -0.02 -17.95
C GLU A 370 8.90 -0.23 -19.19
N LEU A 371 8.05 0.74 -19.50
CA LEU A 371 7.30 0.86 -20.74
C LEU A 371 7.73 2.12 -21.48
N SER A 372 7.53 2.16 -22.80
CA SER A 372 7.91 3.32 -23.62
C SER A 372 7.24 4.61 -23.14
N GLY A 373 7.90 5.34 -22.24
CA GLY A 373 7.41 6.59 -21.65
C GLY A 373 7.19 6.55 -20.13
N ALA A 374 7.00 5.40 -19.51
CA ALA A 374 6.61 5.28 -18.09
C ALA A 374 7.27 4.09 -17.38
N THR A 375 7.33 4.20 -16.05
CA THR A 375 7.86 3.15 -15.16
C THR A 375 6.76 2.71 -14.22
N ILE A 376 6.68 1.41 -14.00
CA ILE A 376 5.78 0.79 -13.04
C ILE A 376 6.64 0.21 -11.93
N GLY A 377 6.20 0.37 -10.69
CA GLY A 377 6.78 -0.39 -9.58
C GLY A 377 5.75 -0.67 -8.51
N TYR A 378 5.62 -1.93 -8.11
CA TYR A 378 4.62 -2.34 -7.13
C TYR A 378 5.05 -3.56 -6.32
N VAL A 379 4.47 -3.68 -5.12
CA VAL A 379 4.58 -4.85 -4.25
C VAL A 379 3.50 -5.85 -4.62
N ALA A 380 3.88 -7.09 -4.92
CA ALA A 380 2.96 -8.08 -5.49
C ALA A 380 1.87 -8.55 -4.53
N ALA A 381 2.23 -8.72 -3.26
CA ALA A 381 1.33 -9.07 -2.18
C ALA A 381 1.98 -8.70 -0.84
N ILE A 382 1.13 -8.53 0.18
CA ILE A 382 1.55 -8.40 1.57
C ILE A 382 0.61 -9.23 2.44
N ASN A 383 1.14 -9.73 3.56
CA ASN A 383 0.34 -10.39 4.57
C ASN A 383 -0.37 -9.39 5.47
N ARG A 384 -1.54 -9.82 5.93
CA ARG A 384 -2.25 -9.14 7.01
C ARG A 384 -1.60 -9.50 8.35
N MET A 385 -1.47 -8.51 9.23
CA MET A 385 -1.03 -8.76 10.61
C MET A 385 -2.03 -9.55 11.47
N PHE A 386 -3.23 -9.87 10.98
CA PHE A 386 -4.28 -10.59 11.73
C PHE A 386 -5.15 -11.49 10.84
N HIS A 387 -5.58 -12.62 11.39
CA HIS A 387 -6.21 -13.74 10.68
C HIS A 387 -7.63 -13.49 10.09
N SER A 388 -7.88 -14.26 9.02
CA SER A 388 -9.14 -14.78 8.46
C SER A 388 -9.99 -13.93 7.49
N PHE A 389 -10.46 -14.67 6.45
CA PHE A 389 -11.34 -14.42 5.31
C PHE A 389 -10.99 -13.27 4.34
N ILE A 390 -10.97 -13.61 3.03
CA ILE A 390 -10.55 -12.71 1.95
C ILE A 390 -11.75 -12.37 1.04
N LYS A 391 -12.12 -11.10 1.03
CA LYS A 391 -13.03 -10.49 0.03
C LYS A 391 -12.34 -9.24 -0.46
N PHE A 392 -12.51 -8.83 -1.71
CA PHE A 392 -11.87 -7.62 -2.24
C PHE A 392 -12.90 -6.58 -2.63
N ALA A 393 -12.54 -5.31 -2.41
CA ALA A 393 -13.23 -4.18 -2.97
C ALA A 393 -12.20 -3.38 -3.77
N CYS A 394 -12.31 -3.43 -5.09
CA CYS A 394 -11.51 -2.59 -5.97
C CYS A 394 -12.37 -1.42 -6.43
N LEU A 395 -11.84 -0.20 -6.32
CA LEU A 395 -12.39 0.93 -7.04
C LEU A 395 -11.72 1.02 -8.39
N MET A 396 -12.50 1.20 -9.45
CA MET A 396 -11.97 1.51 -10.76
C MET A 396 -12.16 2.98 -11.06
N MET A 397 -11.09 3.63 -11.48
CA MET A 397 -11.04 5.08 -11.63
C MET A 397 -10.99 5.44 -13.12
N ARG A 398 -11.82 6.40 -13.54
CA ARG A 398 -11.60 7.20 -14.75
C ARG A 398 -11.49 8.66 -14.30
N GLU A 399 -10.29 9.12 -14.00
CA GLU A 399 -10.01 10.55 -13.96
C GLU A 399 -9.43 10.94 -15.34
N TYR A 400 -10.28 11.50 -16.19
CA TYR A 400 -10.01 11.95 -17.58
C TYR A 400 -9.63 10.86 -18.61
N ASP A 401 -10.39 10.81 -19.72
CA ASP A 401 -10.10 10.10 -20.99
C ASP A 401 -9.21 8.83 -20.89
N MET A 402 -9.69 7.85 -20.14
CA MET A 402 -9.20 6.47 -20.19
C MET A 402 -10.18 5.63 -21.01
N LYS A 403 -9.67 4.92 -22.03
CA LYS A 403 -10.49 4.02 -22.86
C LYS A 403 -10.62 2.61 -22.29
N SER A 404 -9.82 2.19 -21.31
CA SER A 404 -9.93 0.86 -20.71
C SER A 404 -9.11 0.74 -19.42
N LEU A 405 -9.72 0.17 -18.36
CA LEU A 405 -9.00 -0.47 -17.24
C LEU A 405 -9.25 -1.98 -17.29
N PRO A 406 -8.23 -2.79 -17.57
CA PRO A 406 -8.31 -4.23 -17.43
C PRO A 406 -8.06 -4.69 -15.98
N LEU A 407 -8.96 -5.47 -15.38
CA LEU A 407 -8.64 -6.25 -14.18
C LEU A 407 -8.18 -7.66 -14.56
N HIS A 408 -7.10 -8.11 -13.95
CA HIS A 408 -6.64 -9.49 -14.03
C HIS A 408 -6.99 -10.26 -12.75
N PHE A 409 -7.68 -11.39 -12.94
CA PHE A 409 -8.06 -12.31 -11.88
C PHE A 409 -7.21 -13.58 -11.98
N LEU A 410 -6.64 -14.00 -10.86
CA LEU A 410 -5.93 -15.26 -10.72
C LEU A 410 -6.49 -15.98 -9.49
N SER A 411 -7.11 -17.15 -9.71
CA SER A 411 -7.47 -18.10 -8.67
C SER A 411 -6.32 -19.07 -8.46
N GLU A 412 -6.08 -19.47 -7.21
CA GLU A 412 -5.41 -20.75 -6.91
C GLU A 412 -6.31 -21.87 -7.48
N ASP A 413 -5.74 -22.79 -8.26
CA ASP A 413 -6.38 -24.07 -8.65
C ASP A 413 -5.96 -25.17 -7.67
#